data_AF-A0A1G8X347-F1
#
_entry.id   AF-A0A1G8X347-F1
#
_cell.length_a   1.000
_cell.length_b   1.000
_cell.length_c   1.000
_cell.angle_alpha   90.00
_cell.angle_beta   90.00
_cell.angle_gamma   90.00
#
_symmetry.space_group_name_H-M   'P 1'
#
loop_
_entity.id
_entity.type
_entity.pdbx_description
1 polymer ?
#
loop_
_entity_poly.entity_id
_entity_poly.type
_entity_poly.pdbx_seq_one_letter_code
_entity_poly.pdbx_strand_id
1 'polypeptide(L)' 'MEKVRRLRAMGSLCRQNAAYNSMNKWKLLAEAEYWEHLAELELSSYFEECNAVSPTSSHDLAA' A
#
# COMPACT_ATOMS: atom_id res chain seq x y z
N MET A 1 3.04 -3.72 7.61
CA MET A 1 1.65 -4.02 7.16
C MET A 1 0.55 -3.11 7.72
N GLU A 2 0.63 -2.59 8.95
CA GLU A 2 -0.43 -1.71 9.51
C GLU A 2 -0.67 -0.44 8.68
N LYS A 3 0.42 0.20 8.22
CA LYS A 3 0.35 1.38 7.34
C LYS A 3 -0.40 1.10 6.03
N VAL A 4 -0.10 -0.02 5.36
CA VAL A 4 -0.84 -0.49 4.17
C VAL A 4 -2.34 -0.64 4.45
N ARG A 5 -2.71 -1.23 5.60
CA ARG A 5 -4.12 -1.40 5.99
C ARG A 5 -4.82 -0.06 6.17
N ARG A 6 -4.17 0.91 6.83
CA ARG A 6 -4.71 2.26 7.02
C ARG A 6 -4.91 2.98 5.68
N LEU A 7 -3.93 2.91 4.78
CA LEU A 7 -4.01 3.53 3.46
C LEU A 7 -5.18 2.96 2.63
N ARG A 8 -5.32 1.62 2.59
CA ARG A 8 -6.47 0.97 1.92
C ARG A 8 -7.82 1.31 2.55
N ALA A 9 -7.87 1.45 3.87
CA ALA A 9 -9.08 1.89 4.56
C ALA A 9 -9.50 3.30 4.14
N MET A 10 -8.53 4.23 4.00
CA MET A 10 -8.80 5.59 3.51
C MET A 10 -9.35 5.57 2.08
N GLY A 11 -8.72 4.82 1.16
CA GLY A 11 -9.24 4.68 -0.21
C GLY A 11 -10.65 4.09 -0.25
N SER A 12 -10.95 3.13 0.62
CA SER A 12 -12.29 2.52 0.74
C SER A 12 -13.33 3.50 1.29
N LEU A 13 -12.95 4.36 2.23
CA LEU A 13 -13.81 5.42 2.77
C LEU A 13 -14.12 6.47 1.69
N CYS A 14 -13.12 6.88 0.90
CA CYS A 14 -13.32 7.79 -0.23
C CYS A 14 -14.31 7.21 -1.24
N ARG A 15 -14.20 5.92 -1.60
CA ARG A 15 -15.15 5.22 -2.50
C ARG A 15 -16.56 5.16 -1.92
N GLN A 16 -16.70 4.88 -0.62
CA GLN A 16 -18.01 4.91 0.06
C GLN A 16 -18.62 6.32 0.00
N ASN A 17 -17.86 7.35 0.35
CA ASN A 17 -18.33 8.73 0.27
C ASN A 17 -18.73 9.14 -1.16
N ALA A 18 -18.00 8.66 -2.16
CA ALA A 18 -18.31 8.93 -3.57
C ALA A 18 -19.64 8.29 -4.01
N ALA A 19 -20.06 7.19 -3.39
CA ALA A 19 -21.36 6.57 -3.64
C ALA A 19 -22.53 7.41 -3.08
N TYR A 20 -22.30 8.11 -1.96
CA TYR A 20 -23.33 8.93 -1.30
C TYR A 20 -23.32 10.41 -1.72
N ASN A 21 -22.22 10.92 -2.30
CA ASN A 21 -22.08 12.33 -2.70
C ASN A 21 -21.80 12.45 -4.21
N SER A 22 -22.86 12.63 -5.00
CA SER A 22 -22.76 12.73 -6.47
C SER A 22 -22.04 14.00 -6.95
N MET A 23 -22.15 15.13 -6.23
CA MET A 23 -21.48 16.38 -6.63
C MET A 23 -19.95 16.30 -6.51
N ASN A 24 -19.44 15.63 -5.48
CA ASN A 24 -18.00 15.50 -5.23
C ASN A 24 -17.42 14.14 -5.65
N LYS A 25 -18.20 13.33 -6.36
CA LYS A 25 -17.85 11.95 -6.72
C LYS A 25 -16.48 11.86 -7.40
N TRP A 26 -16.22 12.69 -8.41
CA TRP A 26 -14.96 12.66 -9.17
C TRP A 26 -13.75 12.95 -8.28
N LYS A 27 -13.86 13.92 -7.37
CA LYS A 27 -12.79 14.29 -6.44
C LYS A 27 -12.52 13.17 -5.43
N LEU A 28 -13.58 12.57 -4.90
CA LEU A 28 -13.48 11.45 -3.96
C LEU A 28 -12.89 10.19 -4.61
N LEU A 29 -13.19 9.94 -5.89
CA LEU A 29 -12.58 8.84 -6.64
C LEU A 29 -11.09 9.08 -6.90
N ALA A 30 -10.70 10.30 -7.29
CA ALA A 30 -9.29 10.65 -7.45
C ALA A 30 -8.51 10.52 -6.14
N GLU A 31 -9.11 10.93 -5.02
CA GLU A 31 -8.53 10.74 -3.70
C GLU A 31 -8.41 9.25 -3.32
N ALA A 32 -9.39 8.43 -3.69
CA ALA A 32 -9.31 6.98 -3.48
C ALA A 32 -8.16 6.32 -4.25
N GLU A 33 -7.95 6.71 -5.51
CA GLU A 33 -6.83 6.24 -6.33
C GLU A 33 -5.48 6.65 -5.73
N TYR A 34 -5.37 7.88 -5.22
CA TYR A 34 -4.18 8.35 -4.53
C TYR A 34 -3.84 7.48 -3.30
N TRP A 35 -4.83 7.17 -2.46
CA TRP A 35 -4.62 6.31 -1.29
C TRP A 35 -4.24 4.88 -1.65
N GLU A 36 -4.82 4.32 -2.72
CA GLU A 36 -4.47 2.98 -3.21
C GLU A 36 -3.02 2.94 -3.71
N HIS A 37 -2.60 3.96 -4.47
CA HIS A 37 -1.22 4.06 -4.96
C HIS A 37 -0.20 4.14 -3.82
N LEU A 38 -0.49 4.92 -2.76
CA LEU A 38 0.37 4.95 -1.57
C LEU A 38 0.43 3.59 -0.86
N ALA A 39 -0.68 2.85 -0.81
CA ALA A 39 -0.71 1.53 -0.20
C ALA A 39 0.13 0.53 -0.99
N GLU A 40 0.11 0.61 -2.32
CA GLU A 40 0.95 -0.19 -3.21
C GLU A 40 2.43 0.13 -3.03
N LEU A 41 2.80 1.41 -3.01
CA LEU A 41 4.19 1.84 -2.77
C LEU A 41 4.72 1.32 -1.43
N GLU A 42 3.95 1.49 -0.35
CA GLU A 42 4.31 1.00 0.98
C GLU A 42 4.45 -0.53 1.00
N LEU A 43 3.57 -1.24 0.30
CA LEU A 43 3.61 -2.69 0.24
C LEU A 43 4.83 -3.20 -0.54
N SER A 44 5.13 -2.57 -1.68
CA SER A 44 6.32 -2.89 -2.49
C SER A 44 7.60 -2.65 -1.71
N SER A 45 7.73 -1.50 -1.05
CA SER A 45 8.87 -1.18 -0.19
C SER A 45 9.06 -2.20 0.94
N TYR A 46 7.97 -2.60 1.60
CA TYR A 46 8.02 -3.63 2.64
C TYR A 46 8.53 -4.97 2.10
N PHE A 47 8.12 -5.38 0.89
CA PHE A 47 8.61 -6.61 0.28
C PHE A 47 10.05 -6.51 -0.19
N GLU A 48 10.48 -5.37 -0.73
CA GLU A 48 11.88 -5.12 -1.08
C GLU A 48 12.78 -5.25 0.15
N GLU A 49 12.39 -4.65 1.28
CA GLU A 49 13.11 -4.78 2.55
C GLU A 49 13.17 -6.24 3.03
N CYS A 50 12.03 -6.96 3.02
CA CYS A 50 12.00 -8.37 3.42
C CYS A 50 12.89 -9.25 2.54
N ASN A 51 12.88 -9.00 1.23
CA ASN A 51 13.66 -9.77 0.26
C ASN A 51 15.15 -9.41 0.28
N ALA A 52 15.51 -8.17 0.60
CA ALA A 52 16.90 -7.74 0.79
C ALA A 52 17.55 -8.38 2.02
N VAL A 53 16.76 -8.77 3.02
CA VAL A 53 17.20 -9.50 4.23
C VAL A 53 17.19 -11.03 4.02
N SER A 54 17.04 -11.52 2.78
CA SER A 54 17.28 -12.94 2.48
C SER A 54 18.70 -13.30 2.91
N PRO A 55 18.88 -14.26 3.82
CA PRO A 55 20.20 -14.55 4.34
C PRO A 55 21.00 -15.18 3.20
N THR A 56 22.03 -14.47 2.76
CA THR A 56 23.27 -15.13 2.34
C THR A 56 23.87 -15.82 3.57
N SER A 57 23.18 -16.80 4.15
CA SER A 57 23.72 -17.75 5.10
C SER A 57 23.90 -19.06 4.36
N SER A 58 24.90 -19.13 3.48
CA SER A 58 25.53 -20.38 2.99
C SER A 58 26.63 -20.06 1.97
N HIS A 59 27.63 -19.26 2.34
CA HIS A 59 28.97 -19.45 1.75
C HIS A 59 30.12 -18.86 2.58
N ASP A 60 30.00 -18.84 3.91
CA ASP A 60 31.17 -18.75 4.79
C ASP A 60 31.14 -19.99 5.67
N LEU A 61 31.84 -21.05 5.23
CA LEU A 61 32.41 -22.17 6.00
C LEU A 61 32.51 -23.43 5.12
N ALA A 62 33.55 -23.49 4.28
CA ALA A 62 34.23 -24.74 3.98
C ALA A 62 35.66 -24.44 3.50
N ALA A 63 36.60 -24.68 4.42
CA ALA A 63 37.99 -25.11 4.25
C ALA A 63 38.89 -24.36 3.26
#